data_AF-A0A957DCI7-F1
#
_entry.id   AF-A0A957DCI7-F1
#
_cell.length_a   1.000
_cell.length_b   1.000
_cell.length_c   1.000
_cell.angle_alpha   90.00
_cell.angle_beta   90.00
_cell.angle_gamma   90.00
#
_symmetry.space_group_name_H-M   'P 1'
#
loop_
_entity.id
_entity.type
_entity.pdbx_description
1 polymer ?
#
loop_
_entity_poly.entity_id
_entity_poly.type
_entity_poly.pdbx_seq_one_letter_code
_entity_poly.pdbx_strand_id
1 'polypeptide(L)'
;PYFESTTGAVYVTRDDERPRTKYERQALDAGIPCHYYKFRRNHTPAPDIFPIPPELPMPNAIITTPLTLPQIQARFQPGEAAADSVHVRFIDAFMSARYPALLVEAYISEEPLDQRVGLVLHQRAPGEVLVTLHEIGFPRTTAGIHAALRLLSEWVASLHPDAFIKQHNLA
;
A
#
# COMPACT_ATOMS: atom_id res chain seq x y z
N PRO A 1 27.91 -3.14 -3.14
CA PRO A 1 28.72 -3.77 -2.08
C PRO A 1 27.76 -4.48 -1.12
N TYR A 2 28.07 -5.72 -0.74
CA TYR A 2 27.19 -6.52 0.11
C TYR A 2 27.75 -6.60 1.52
N PHE A 3 26.95 -7.12 2.44
CA PHE A 3 27.29 -7.23 3.85
C PHE A 3 26.94 -8.62 4.37
N GLU A 4 27.79 -9.17 5.22
CA GLU A 4 27.49 -10.37 5.98
C GLU A 4 27.67 -10.12 7.47
N SER A 5 26.85 -10.80 8.27
CA SER A 5 26.97 -10.77 9.72
C SER A 5 28.35 -11.29 10.12
N THR A 6 29.04 -10.55 10.99
CA THR A 6 30.28 -11.04 11.64
C THR A 6 29.99 -11.82 12.91
N THR A 7 28.74 -11.83 13.35
CA THR A 7 28.29 -12.61 14.50
C THR A 7 27.59 -13.88 14.01
N GLY A 8 27.83 -15.02 14.69
CA GLY A 8 27.10 -16.27 14.44
C GLY A 8 25.62 -16.24 14.89
N ALA A 9 25.11 -15.06 15.26
CA ALA A 9 23.75 -14.79 15.69
C ALA A 9 23.22 -13.53 14.97
N VAL A 10 21.89 -13.38 14.91
CA VAL A 10 21.20 -12.22 14.29
C VAL A 10 21.63 -10.90 14.93
N TYR A 11 21.80 -10.92 16.24
CA TYR A 11 22.34 -9.81 17.03
C TYR A 11 23.13 -10.36 18.22
N VAL A 12 23.92 -9.49 18.84
CA VAL A 12 24.48 -9.69 20.19
C VAL A 12 23.92 -8.64 21.14
N THR A 13 24.02 -8.87 22.44
CA THR A 13 23.54 -7.92 23.48
C THR A 13 24.65 -7.17 24.19
N ARG A 14 25.90 -7.36 23.75
CA ARG A 14 27.10 -6.71 24.27
C ARG A 14 28.04 -6.39 23.12
N ASP A 15 28.50 -5.14 23.06
CA ASP A 15 29.49 -4.69 22.09
C ASP A 15 30.45 -3.69 22.75
N ASP A 16 31.64 -4.19 23.11
CA ASP A 16 32.67 -3.40 23.80
C ASP A 16 33.70 -2.80 22.82
N GLU A 17 33.55 -3.04 21.51
CA GLU A 17 34.47 -2.56 20.47
C GLU A 17 34.23 -1.09 20.07
N ARG A 18 33.14 -0.49 20.53
CA ARG A 18 32.80 0.91 20.25
C ARG A 18 32.42 1.67 21.52
N PRO A 19 32.65 2.99 21.55
CA PRO A 19 32.10 3.82 22.60
C PRO A 19 30.57 3.76 22.58
N ARG A 20 29.97 3.66 23.76
CA ARG A 20 28.52 3.66 23.93
C ARG A 20 27.96 5.06 23.70
N THR A 21 26.80 5.15 23.08
CA THR A 21 26.09 6.43 22.93
C THR A 21 25.43 6.83 24.26
N LYS A 22 24.99 8.08 24.37
CA LYS A 22 24.21 8.56 25.54
C LYS A 22 22.92 7.74 25.72
N TYR A 23 22.20 7.49 24.62
CA TYR A 23 20.92 6.76 24.65
C TYR A 23 21.10 5.30 25.02
N GLU A 24 22.17 4.68 24.55
CA GLU A 24 22.52 3.30 24.91
C GLU A 24 22.81 3.16 26.41
N ARG A 25 23.53 4.11 27.01
CA ARG A 25 23.73 4.12 28.48
C ARG A 25 22.40 4.22 29.22
N GLN A 26 21.54 5.16 28.83
CA GLN A 26 20.22 5.34 29.45
C GLN A 26 19.35 4.08 29.33
N ALA A 27 19.36 3.40 28.19
CA ALA A 27 18.62 2.15 28.00
C ALA A 27 19.14 1.05 28.95
N LEU A 28 20.46 0.88 29.03
CA LEU A 28 21.09 -0.10 29.92
C LEU A 28 20.85 0.22 31.41
N ASP A 29 20.92 1.49 31.82
CA ASP A 29 20.63 1.94 33.18
C ASP A 29 19.16 1.64 33.56
N ALA A 30 18.26 1.68 32.58
CA ALA A 30 16.85 1.29 32.74
C ALA A 30 16.58 -0.22 32.60
N GLY A 31 17.63 -1.04 32.45
CA GLY A 31 17.50 -2.49 32.26
C GLY A 31 16.94 -2.91 30.90
N ILE A 32 16.91 -2.00 29.91
CA ILE A 32 16.42 -2.29 28.56
C ILE A 32 17.57 -2.91 27.75
N PRO A 33 17.41 -4.15 27.23
CA PRO A 33 18.45 -4.81 26.47
C PRO A 33 18.71 -4.08 25.14
N CYS A 34 19.99 -3.87 24.83
CA CYS A 34 20.43 -3.31 23.56
C CYS A 34 20.79 -4.44 22.58
N HIS A 35 20.37 -4.32 21.32
CA HIS A 35 20.67 -5.27 20.26
C HIS A 35 21.67 -4.65 19.29
N TYR A 36 22.81 -5.32 19.09
CA TYR A 36 23.89 -4.87 18.22
C TYR A 36 23.98 -5.80 17.02
N TYR A 37 24.00 -5.20 15.83
CA TYR A 37 24.13 -5.90 14.56
C TYR A 37 25.49 -5.56 13.97
N LYS A 38 26.35 -6.58 13.77
CA LYS A 38 27.72 -6.38 13.31
C LYS A 38 27.87 -6.97 11.92
N PHE A 39 28.28 -6.12 10.97
CA PHE A 39 28.40 -6.49 9.57
C PHE A 39 29.80 -6.15 9.04
N ARG A 40 30.29 -6.98 8.14
CA ARG A 40 31.47 -6.65 7.31
C ARG A 40 31.08 -6.62 5.85
N ARG A 41 31.79 -5.78 5.08
CA ARG A 41 31.63 -5.74 3.63
C ARG A 41 32.14 -7.03 3.01
N ASN A 42 31.43 -7.54 2.01
CA ASN A 42 31.85 -8.66 1.18
C ASN A 42 31.45 -8.40 -0.29
N HIS A 43 31.80 -9.36 -1.15
CA HIS A 43 31.48 -9.35 -2.58
C HIS A 43 30.35 -10.31 -2.95
N THR A 44 29.80 -11.04 -1.98
CA THR A 44 28.75 -12.03 -2.21
C THR A 44 27.37 -11.39 -2.01
N PRO A 45 26.49 -11.36 -3.04
CA PRO A 45 25.13 -10.88 -2.88
C PRO A 45 24.41 -11.60 -1.73
N ALA A 46 23.64 -10.83 -0.97
CA ALA A 46 22.64 -11.43 -0.10
C ALA A 46 21.64 -12.21 -0.99
N PRO A 47 21.19 -13.40 -0.57
CA PRO A 47 20.12 -14.10 -1.28
C PRO A 47 18.89 -13.20 -1.44
N ASP A 48 18.36 -13.11 -2.66
CA ASP A 48 17.11 -12.40 -2.92
C ASP A 48 15.92 -13.31 -2.54
N ILE A 49 15.64 -13.35 -1.24
CA ILE A 49 14.54 -14.13 -0.65
C ILE A 49 13.24 -13.34 -0.53
N PHE A 50 13.24 -12.08 -0.99
CA PHE A 50 12.08 -11.20 -0.95
C PHE A 50 12.01 -10.43 -2.27
N PRO A 51 11.64 -11.11 -3.37
CA PRO A 51 11.62 -10.49 -4.68
C PRO A 51 10.58 -9.37 -4.67
N ILE A 52 11.07 -8.14 -4.75
CA ILE A 52 10.21 -6.96 -4.85
C ILE A 52 9.39 -7.07 -6.14
N PRO A 53 8.04 -7.03 -6.08
CA PRO A 53 7.22 -7.06 -7.29
C PRO A 53 7.59 -5.91 -8.23
N PRO A 54 7.55 -6.13 -9.55
CA PRO A 54 7.81 -5.07 -10.52
C PRO A 54 6.76 -3.95 -10.38
N GLU A 55 7.21 -2.72 -10.56
CA GLU A 55 6.32 -1.56 -10.60
C GLU A 55 5.64 -1.48 -11.98
N LEU A 56 4.31 -1.52 -11.97
CA LEU A 56 3.45 -1.43 -13.14
C LEU A 56 3.08 0.04 -13.43
N PRO A 57 2.61 0.37 -14.65
CA PRO A 57 2.11 1.71 -14.94
C PRO A 57 0.96 2.12 -13.99
N MET A 58 0.88 3.40 -13.63
CA MET A 58 -0.14 3.91 -12.70
C MET A 58 -1.57 3.51 -13.12
N PRO A 59 -2.27 2.66 -12.35
CA PRO A 59 -3.61 2.20 -12.68
C PRO A 59 -4.66 3.28 -12.46
N ASN A 60 -5.59 3.38 -13.40
CA ASN A 60 -6.76 4.23 -13.35
C ASN A 60 -7.90 3.70 -14.23
N ALA A 61 -9.11 4.16 -13.92
CA ALA A 61 -10.30 3.91 -14.71
C ALA A 61 -11.20 5.15 -14.74
N ILE A 62 -11.81 5.41 -15.90
CA ILE A 62 -12.85 6.42 -16.06
C ILE A 62 -14.19 5.70 -16.11
N ILE A 63 -15.09 6.08 -15.23
CA ILE A 63 -16.43 5.52 -15.10
C ILE A 63 -17.44 6.59 -15.46
N THR A 64 -18.34 6.26 -16.39
CA THR A 64 -19.53 7.06 -16.62
C THR A 64 -20.61 6.59 -15.65
N THR A 65 -21.23 7.51 -14.91
CA THR A 65 -22.28 7.20 -13.94
C THR A 65 -23.17 8.42 -13.68
N PRO A 66 -24.49 8.27 -13.53
CA PRO A 66 -25.34 9.39 -13.12
C PRO A 66 -25.21 9.72 -11.62
N LEU A 67 -24.53 8.89 -10.84
CA LEU A 67 -24.37 9.10 -9.40
C LEU A 67 -23.31 10.16 -9.09
N THR A 68 -23.60 11.01 -8.11
CA THR A 68 -22.63 11.93 -7.51
C THR A 68 -21.74 11.20 -6.50
N LEU A 69 -20.55 11.75 -6.19
CA LEU A 69 -19.65 11.17 -5.18
C LEU A 69 -20.32 10.96 -3.80
N PRO A 70 -21.14 11.89 -3.26
CA PRO A 70 -21.86 11.63 -2.00
C PRO A 70 -22.85 10.47 -2.10
N GLN A 71 -23.51 10.30 -3.24
CA GLN A 71 -24.41 9.15 -3.48
C GLN A 71 -23.63 7.84 -3.57
N ILE A 72 -22.43 7.86 -4.15
CA ILE A 72 -21.52 6.70 -4.18
C ILE A 72 -21.06 6.37 -2.75
N GLN A 73 -20.59 7.36 -1.99
CA GLN A 73 -20.15 7.18 -0.60
C GLN A 73 -21.26 6.61 0.28
N ALA A 74 -22.50 7.11 0.17
CA ALA A 74 -23.62 6.64 0.97
C ALA A 74 -23.97 5.15 0.74
N ARG A 75 -23.52 4.56 -0.38
CA ARG A 75 -23.69 3.14 -0.72
C ARG A 75 -22.46 2.30 -0.36
N PHE A 76 -21.36 2.93 0.04
CA PHE A 76 -20.16 2.22 0.43
C PHE A 76 -20.43 1.36 1.67
N GLN A 77 -19.91 0.14 1.63
CA GLN A 77 -19.88 -0.77 2.76
C GLN A 77 -18.47 -1.38 2.79
N PRO A 78 -17.84 -1.49 3.98
CA PRO A 78 -16.59 -2.24 4.11
C PRO A 78 -16.77 -3.66 3.58
N GLY A 79 -15.75 -4.18 2.93
CA GLY A 79 -15.86 -5.47 2.26
C GLY A 79 -14.52 -6.05 1.91
N GLU A 80 -14.51 -7.37 1.75
CA GLU A 80 -13.36 -8.13 1.32
C GLU A 80 -13.64 -8.74 -0.04
N ALA A 81 -12.64 -8.72 -0.91
CA ALA A 81 -12.67 -9.33 -2.21
C ALA A 81 -11.34 -10.02 -2.46
N ALA A 82 -11.38 -11.13 -3.19
CA ALA A 82 -10.19 -11.82 -3.64
C ALA A 82 -10.16 -11.81 -5.17
N ALA A 83 -8.98 -11.55 -5.72
CA ALA A 83 -8.71 -11.69 -7.14
C ALA A 83 -7.39 -12.45 -7.27
N ASP A 84 -7.45 -13.66 -7.81
CA ASP A 84 -6.30 -14.56 -7.92
C ASP A 84 -5.63 -14.81 -6.55
N SER A 85 -4.36 -14.43 -6.39
CA SER A 85 -3.61 -14.52 -5.13
C SER A 85 -3.61 -13.23 -4.30
N VAL A 86 -4.43 -12.24 -4.68
CA VAL A 86 -4.52 -10.94 -4.01
C VAL A 86 -5.77 -10.89 -3.16
N HIS A 87 -5.61 -10.54 -1.88
CA HIS A 87 -6.70 -10.21 -0.99
C HIS A 87 -6.82 -8.70 -0.83
N VAL A 88 -8.00 -8.15 -1.12
CA VAL A 88 -8.30 -6.73 -1.00
C VAL A 88 -9.39 -6.54 0.03
N ARG A 89 -9.14 -5.69 1.02
CA ARG A 89 -10.12 -5.26 2.01
C ARG A 89 -10.34 -3.76 1.91
N PHE A 90 -11.54 -3.35 1.51
CA PHE A 90 -11.99 -1.97 1.59
C PHE A 90 -12.48 -1.67 3.01
N ILE A 91 -11.93 -0.63 3.64
CA ILE A 91 -12.08 -0.38 5.09
C ILE A 91 -13.12 0.70 5.34
N ASP A 92 -12.96 1.88 4.73
CA ASP A 92 -13.83 3.04 4.94
C ASP A 92 -13.75 4.00 3.74
N ALA A 93 -14.67 4.94 3.65
CA ALA A 93 -14.76 5.91 2.58
C ALA A 93 -14.97 7.35 3.09
N PHE A 94 -14.02 8.24 2.76
CA PHE A 94 -13.90 9.60 3.27
C PHE A 94 -14.11 10.63 2.16
N MET A 95 -15.10 11.51 2.32
CA MET A 95 -15.29 12.63 1.41
C MET A 95 -14.26 13.73 1.69
N SER A 96 -13.63 14.26 0.64
CA SER A 96 -12.77 15.43 0.77
C SER A 96 -13.58 16.68 1.11
N ALA A 97 -13.09 17.45 2.08
CA ALA A 97 -13.68 18.74 2.46
C ALA A 97 -13.27 19.89 1.52
N ARG A 98 -12.31 19.67 0.62
CA ARG A 98 -11.70 20.76 -0.20
C ARG A 98 -12.00 20.69 -1.68
N TYR A 99 -12.20 19.50 -2.23
CA TYR A 99 -12.42 19.27 -3.66
C TYR A 99 -13.30 18.04 -3.84
N PRO A 100 -13.99 17.88 -5.00
CA PRO A 100 -14.92 16.78 -5.23
C PRO A 100 -14.17 15.47 -5.43
N ALA A 101 -13.80 14.84 -4.32
CA ALA A 101 -13.14 13.54 -4.28
C ALA A 101 -13.62 12.69 -3.11
N LEU A 102 -13.72 11.40 -3.36
CA LEU A 102 -13.99 10.37 -2.36
C LEU A 102 -12.76 9.47 -2.24
N LEU A 103 -12.14 9.44 -1.06
CA LEU A 103 -11.06 8.52 -0.74
C LEU A 103 -11.65 7.23 -0.18
N VAL A 104 -11.24 6.08 -0.70
CA VAL A 104 -11.54 4.75 -0.17
C VAL A 104 -10.25 4.18 0.40
N GLU A 105 -10.25 3.88 1.69
CA GLU A 105 -9.14 3.19 2.33
C GLU A 105 -9.18 1.70 1.99
N ALA A 106 -8.03 1.15 1.58
CA ALA A 106 -7.90 -0.27 1.25
C ALA A 106 -6.65 -0.87 1.91
N TYR A 107 -6.77 -2.13 2.31
CA TYR A 107 -5.66 -3.01 2.64
C TYR A 107 -5.54 -4.07 1.54
N ILE A 108 -4.35 -4.23 0.98
CA ILE A 108 -4.06 -5.13 -0.13
C ILE A 108 -2.95 -6.05 0.33
N SER A 109 -3.22 -7.34 0.31
CA SER A 109 -2.25 -8.39 0.63
C SER A 109 -1.98 -9.21 -0.62
N GLU A 110 -0.73 -9.18 -1.07
CA GLU A 110 -0.20 -9.97 -2.17
C GLU A 110 1.20 -10.45 -1.78
N GLU A 111 1.62 -11.66 -2.13
CA GLU A 111 2.99 -12.06 -1.79
C GLU A 111 4.01 -11.26 -2.64
N PRO A 112 5.06 -10.66 -2.06
CA PRO A 112 5.46 -10.69 -0.65
C PRO A 112 5.10 -9.40 0.12
N LEU A 113 4.24 -8.55 -0.42
CA LEU A 113 3.97 -7.19 0.04
C LEU A 113 2.54 -7.00 0.54
N ASP A 114 2.41 -6.47 1.75
CA ASP A 114 1.15 -5.90 2.24
C ASP A 114 1.19 -4.37 2.14
N GLN A 115 0.11 -3.77 1.61
CA GLN A 115 -0.01 -2.31 1.43
C GLN A 115 -1.35 -1.81 2.01
N ARG A 116 -1.29 -0.79 2.87
CA ARG A 116 -2.47 0.00 3.27
C ARG A 116 -2.45 1.32 2.52
N VAL A 117 -3.43 1.54 1.65
CA VAL A 117 -3.40 2.61 0.65
C VAL A 117 -4.71 3.37 0.60
N GLY A 118 -4.66 4.58 0.04
CA GLY A 118 -5.85 5.32 -0.38
C GLY A 118 -6.10 5.13 -1.87
N LEU A 119 -7.29 4.70 -2.23
CA LEU A 119 -7.83 4.77 -3.59
C LEU A 119 -8.74 5.98 -3.67
N VAL A 120 -8.81 6.69 -4.80
CA VAL A 120 -9.56 7.94 -4.88
C VAL A 120 -10.44 7.97 -6.12
N LEU A 121 -11.67 8.45 -5.93
CA LEU A 121 -12.62 8.77 -6.97
C LEU A 121 -12.64 10.30 -7.11
N HIS A 122 -12.19 10.83 -8.25
CA HIS A 122 -12.27 12.25 -8.59
C HIS A 122 -13.42 12.52 -9.57
N GLN A 123 -14.24 13.54 -9.30
CA GLN A 123 -15.17 14.02 -10.31
C GLN A 123 -14.38 14.75 -11.40
N ARG A 124 -14.34 14.20 -12.62
CA ARG A 124 -13.61 14.79 -13.75
C ARG A 124 -14.47 15.76 -14.55
N ALA A 125 -15.71 15.36 -14.80
CA ALA A 125 -16.74 16.13 -15.48
C ALA A 125 -18.11 15.65 -14.98
N PRO A 126 -19.23 16.37 -15.22
CA PRO A 126 -20.55 15.87 -14.90
C PRO A 126 -20.77 14.47 -15.51
N GLY A 127 -21.11 13.50 -14.65
CA GLY A 127 -21.32 12.11 -15.06
C GLY A 127 -20.05 11.28 -15.32
N GLU A 128 -18.85 11.84 -15.15
CA GLU A 128 -17.58 11.12 -15.27
C GLU A 128 -16.77 11.17 -13.97
N VAL A 129 -16.40 10.00 -13.47
CA VAL A 129 -15.55 9.80 -12.28
C VAL A 129 -14.27 9.08 -12.68
N LEU A 130 -13.13 9.61 -12.26
CA LEU A 130 -11.82 8.96 -12.37
C LEU A 130 -11.53 8.19 -11.09
N VAL A 131 -11.31 6.89 -11.16
CA VAL A 131 -10.82 6.05 -10.07
C VAL A 131 -9.32 5.85 -10.25
N THR A 132 -8.52 6.18 -9.24
CA THR A 132 -7.05 6.11 -9.30
C THR A 132 -6.45 5.87 -7.91
N LEU A 133 -5.15 5.59 -7.85
CA LEU A 133 -4.40 5.49 -6.61
C LEU A 133 -4.08 6.89 -6.05
N HIS A 134 -4.22 7.07 -4.73
CA HIS A 134 -3.78 8.28 -4.04
C HIS A 134 -2.29 8.18 -3.69
N GLU A 135 -1.55 9.29 -3.78
CA GLU A 135 -0.10 9.35 -3.54
C GLU A 135 0.31 9.27 -2.05
N ILE A 136 -0.64 9.17 -1.11
CA ILE A 136 -0.30 9.17 0.32
C ILE A 136 0.39 7.85 0.63
N GLY A 137 1.58 7.95 1.23
CA GLY A 137 2.38 6.79 1.60
C GLY A 137 3.24 6.23 0.47
N PHE A 138 3.26 6.87 -0.71
CA PHE A 138 4.03 6.44 -1.88
C PHE A 138 3.82 4.94 -2.20
N PRO A 139 2.56 4.51 -2.41
CA PRO A 139 2.25 3.11 -2.67
C PRO A 139 2.93 2.63 -3.96
N ARG A 140 3.33 1.36 -3.99
CA ARG A 140 3.90 0.74 -5.20
C ARG A 140 2.76 0.20 -6.06
N THR A 141 2.76 0.57 -7.33
CA THR A 141 1.78 0.12 -8.32
C THR A 141 2.04 -1.33 -8.72
N THR A 142 1.63 -2.25 -7.87
CA THR A 142 1.75 -3.70 -8.05
C THR A 142 0.49 -4.29 -8.69
N ALA A 143 0.51 -5.59 -9.03
CA ALA A 143 -0.67 -6.30 -9.51
C ALA A 143 -1.84 -6.23 -8.51
N GLY A 144 -1.55 -6.25 -7.20
CA GLY A 144 -2.56 -6.09 -6.16
C GLY A 144 -3.26 -4.74 -6.17
N ILE A 145 -2.52 -3.65 -6.46
CA ILE A 145 -3.13 -2.32 -6.63
C ILE A 145 -4.05 -2.28 -7.86
N HIS A 146 -3.62 -2.88 -8.97
CA HIS A 146 -4.46 -3.01 -10.17
C HIS A 146 -5.75 -3.79 -9.87
N ALA A 147 -5.63 -4.92 -9.17
CA ALA A 147 -6.79 -5.71 -8.75
C ALA A 147 -7.73 -4.91 -7.84
N ALA A 148 -7.21 -4.17 -6.86
CA ALA A 148 -8.01 -3.35 -5.96
C ALA A 148 -8.76 -2.24 -6.70
N LEU A 149 -8.11 -1.55 -7.65
CA LEU A 149 -8.77 -0.53 -8.46
C LEU A 149 -9.78 -1.10 -9.44
N ARG A 150 -9.54 -2.30 -9.98
CA ARG A 150 -10.52 -3.02 -10.79
C ARG A 150 -11.76 -3.35 -9.99
N LEU A 151 -11.60 -3.98 -8.82
CA LEU A 151 -12.71 -4.32 -7.93
C LEU A 151 -13.49 -3.08 -7.50
N LEU A 152 -12.80 -1.99 -7.16
CA LEU A 152 -13.46 -0.73 -6.82
C LEU A 152 -14.21 -0.14 -8.02
N SER A 153 -13.62 -0.19 -9.21
CA SER A 153 -14.24 0.36 -10.42
C SER A 153 -15.47 -0.44 -10.85
N GLU A 154 -15.40 -1.76 -10.79
CA GLU A 154 -16.51 -2.67 -11.04
C GLU A 154 -17.63 -2.46 -10.01
N TRP A 155 -17.29 -2.29 -8.73
CA TRP A 155 -18.25 -1.95 -7.70
C TRP A 155 -18.97 -0.63 -8.01
N VAL A 156 -18.25 0.45 -8.34
CA VAL A 156 -18.88 1.74 -8.71
C VAL A 156 -19.80 1.59 -9.92
N ALA A 157 -19.36 0.87 -10.96
CA ALA A 157 -20.17 0.61 -12.15
C ALA A 157 -21.43 -0.23 -11.84
N SER A 158 -21.38 -1.10 -10.82
CA SER A 158 -22.53 -1.90 -10.40
C SER A 158 -23.61 -1.09 -9.65
N LEU A 159 -23.30 0.12 -9.17
CA LEU A 159 -24.22 0.90 -8.34
C LEU A 159 -25.42 1.47 -9.12
N HIS A 160 -25.36 1.50 -10.45
CA HIS A 160 -26.42 2.02 -11.30
C HIS A 160 -26.47 1.32 -12.66
N PRO A 161 -27.66 0.99 -13.22
CA PRO A 161 -27.77 0.31 -14.51
C PRO A 161 -27.10 1.05 -15.68
N ASP A 162 -27.14 2.39 -15.67
CA ASP A 162 -26.51 3.24 -16.70
C ASP A 162 -25.01 3.51 -16.44
N ALA A 163 -24.43 2.98 -15.37
CA ALA A 163 -23.02 3.16 -15.08
C ALA A 163 -22.17 2.11 -15.80
N PHE A 164 -21.05 2.54 -16.38
CA PHE A 164 -20.11 1.65 -17.07
C PHE A 164 -18.69 2.20 -17.06
N ILE A 165 -17.72 1.29 -17.14
CA ILE A 165 -16.30 1.66 -17.26
C ILE A 165 -16.06 2.08 -18.72
N LYS A 166 -15.75 3.36 -18.93
CA LYS A 166 -15.52 3.96 -20.26
C LYS A 166 -14.12 3.68 -20.79
N GLN A 167 -13.12 3.74 -19.92
CA GLN A 167 -11.71 3.55 -20.25
C GLN A 167 -10.95 3.11 -19.01
N HIS A 168 -9.96 2.24 -19.16
CA HIS A 168 -9.09 1.85 -18.05
C HIS A 168 -7.73 1.34 -18.53
N ASN A 169 -6.73 1.33 -17.64
CA ASN A 169 -5.47 0.59 -17.80
C ASN A 169 -5.26 -0.41 -16.65
N LEU A 170 -6.37 -0.93 -16.12
CA LEU A 170 -6.40 -2.01 -15.15
C LEU A 170 -5.98 -3.32 -15.84
N ALA A 171 -4.71 -3.67 -15.71
CA ALA A 171 -4.12 -4.97 -16.05
C ALA A 171 -4.82 -6.15 -15.34
#